data_AF-A0A951D1P2-F1
#
_entry.id   AF-A0A951D1P2-F1
#
_cell.length_a   1.000
_cell.length_b   1.000
_cell.length_c   1.000
_cell.angle_alpha   90.00
_cell.angle_beta   90.00
_cell.angle_gamma   90.00
#
_symmetry.space_group_name_H-M   'P 1'
#
loop_
_entity.id
_entity.type
_entity.pdbx_description
1 polymer ?
#
loop_
_entity_poly.entity_id
_entity_poly.type
_entity_poly.pdbx_seq_one_letter_code
_entity_poly.pdbx_strand_id
1 'polypeptide(L)'
;MASEPRMLQRSERRPPPRPGRSAADITPLTDLPHGRSRTGPVRTERPVYVDLLPPCNAGCPAGENIQSWMAHVKEGRHEQAWRVLTGGNPFPAIHGRVCYHPCESVCNRAELDSAISIHAVER
;
A
#
# COMPACT_ATOMS: atom_id res chain seq x y z
N MET A 1 -18.54 10.85 28.48
CA MET A 1 -19.16 10.96 27.14
C MET A 1 -18.18 10.36 26.14
N ALA A 2 -18.17 9.03 26.08
CA ALA A 2 -17.29 8.26 25.22
C ALA A 2 -17.96 8.15 23.85
N SER A 3 -17.34 8.76 22.84
CA SER A 3 -17.77 8.64 21.44
C SER A 3 -17.16 7.38 20.87
N GLU A 4 -17.98 6.34 20.65
CA GLU A 4 -17.60 5.11 19.96
C GLU A 4 -17.08 5.42 18.55
N PRO A 5 -15.93 4.82 18.12
CA PRO A 5 -15.57 4.84 16.73
C PRO A 5 -16.49 3.88 15.98
N ARG A 6 -17.27 4.44 15.06
CA ARG A 6 -18.16 3.76 14.12
C ARG A 6 -17.42 2.61 13.43
N MET A 7 -17.62 1.40 13.95
CA MET A 7 -17.27 0.14 13.33
C MET A 7 -17.89 0.16 11.92
N LEU A 8 -17.04 0.20 10.89
CA LEU A 8 -17.46 0.21 9.49
C LEU A 8 -18.06 -1.17 9.16
N GLN A 9 -19.32 -1.34 9.50
CA GLN A 9 -20.16 -2.46 9.08
C GLN A 9 -20.36 -2.37 7.57
N ARG A 10 -19.61 -3.14 6.76
CA ARG A 10 -19.96 -3.61 5.39
C ARG A 10 -18.75 -4.31 4.76
N SER A 11 -18.82 -5.52 4.23
CA SER A 11 -19.93 -6.47 4.13
C SER A 11 -19.32 -7.85 3.91
N GLU A 12 -19.59 -8.78 4.83
CA GLU A 12 -19.49 -10.22 4.60
C GLU A 12 -20.56 -10.65 3.58
N ARG A 13 -20.47 -10.19 2.33
CA ARG A 13 -21.30 -10.76 1.28
C ARG A 13 -20.71 -12.10 0.91
N ARG A 14 -21.19 -13.12 1.60
CA ARG A 14 -21.02 -14.53 1.25
C ARG A 14 -21.47 -14.71 -0.22
N PRO A 15 -20.59 -15.10 -1.15
CA PRO A 15 -21.03 -15.41 -2.51
C PRO A 15 -22.03 -16.58 -2.46
N PRO A 16 -23.05 -16.60 -3.33
CA PRO A 16 -24.03 -17.68 -3.34
C PRO A 16 -23.32 -19.02 -3.62
N PRO A 17 -23.76 -20.13 -3.00
CA PRO A 17 -23.22 -21.44 -3.32
C PRO A 17 -23.43 -21.74 -4.81
N ARG A 18 -22.35 -22.11 -5.51
CA ARG A 18 -22.41 -22.43 -6.95
C ARG A 18 -23.21 -23.71 -7.16
N PRO A 19 -24.10 -23.77 -8.18
CA PRO A 19 -24.97 -24.93 -8.38
C PRO A 19 -24.17 -26.17 -8.82
N GLY A 20 -24.44 -27.27 -8.12
CA GLY A 20 -24.35 -28.69 -8.52
C GLY A 20 -23.23 -29.15 -9.46
N ARG A 21 -22.20 -29.80 -8.89
CA ARG A 21 -21.35 -30.77 -9.60
C ARG A 21 -22.15 -32.03 -9.94
N SER A 22 -21.89 -32.67 -11.08
CA SER A 22 -22.53 -33.93 -11.45
C SER A 22 -22.10 -35.06 -10.49
N ALA A 23 -22.99 -36.03 -10.27
CA ALA A 23 -22.75 -37.19 -9.40
C ALA A 23 -21.66 -38.16 -9.89
N ALA A 24 -21.04 -37.90 -11.06
CA ALA A 24 -20.08 -38.78 -11.72
C ALA A 24 -18.63 -38.25 -11.73
N ASP A 25 -18.35 -37.11 -11.09
CA ASP A 25 -16.99 -36.58 -11.04
C ASP A 25 -16.21 -37.23 -9.88
N ILE A 26 -15.39 -38.24 -10.22
CA ILE A 26 -14.48 -38.93 -9.29
C ILE A 26 -13.37 -38.01 -8.74
N THR A 27 -13.25 -36.79 -9.27
CA THR A 27 -12.25 -35.78 -8.89
C THR A 27 -12.93 -34.47 -8.45
N PRO A 28 -13.60 -34.45 -7.28
CA PRO A 28 -14.13 -33.21 -6.74
C PRO A 28 -13.00 -32.21 -6.48
N LEU A 29 -13.09 -31.00 -7.07
CA LEU A 29 -12.25 -29.87 -6.65
C LEU A 29 -12.54 -29.62 -5.17
N THR A 30 -11.50 -29.78 -4.36
CA THR A 30 -11.55 -29.57 -2.92
C THR A 30 -11.91 -28.12 -2.60
N ASP A 31 -12.94 -27.92 -1.78
CA ASP A 31 -13.29 -26.62 -1.22
C ASP A 31 -12.26 -26.23 -0.15
N LEU A 32 -11.13 -25.66 -0.59
CA LEU A 32 -10.03 -25.23 0.28
C LEU A 32 -10.46 -24.26 1.40
N PRO A 33 -11.41 -23.32 1.19
CA PRO A 33 -11.83 -22.42 2.27
C PRO A 33 -12.87 -23.00 3.26
N HIS A 34 -13.66 -24.03 2.91
CA HIS A 34 -14.73 -24.54 3.80
C HIS A 34 -14.72 -26.06 4.03
N GLY A 35 -13.79 -26.79 3.41
CA GLY A 35 -13.66 -28.24 3.55
C GLY A 35 -12.93 -28.66 4.82
N ARG A 36 -13.21 -29.88 5.31
CA ARG A 36 -12.41 -30.51 6.38
C ARG A 36 -10.95 -30.58 5.94
N SER A 37 -10.05 -30.09 6.79
CA SER A 37 -8.60 -30.18 6.61
C SER A 37 -8.18 -31.61 6.26
N ARG A 38 -7.65 -31.81 5.06
CA ARG A 38 -7.02 -33.07 4.64
C ARG A 38 -5.58 -32.77 4.26
N THR A 39 -4.66 -33.36 5.03
CA THR A 39 -3.22 -33.62 4.78
C THR A 39 -2.31 -32.52 4.20
N GLY A 40 -2.78 -31.29 3.97
CA GLY A 40 -1.96 -30.14 3.59
C GLY A 40 -1.80 -29.11 4.71
N PRO A 41 -0.82 -28.19 4.60
CA PRO A 41 -0.72 -27.06 5.53
C PRO A 41 -1.98 -26.19 5.41
N VAL A 42 -2.80 -26.21 6.46
CA VAL A 42 -3.94 -25.28 6.59
C VAL A 42 -3.40 -23.92 6.95
N ARG A 43 -3.82 -22.90 6.21
CA ARG A 43 -3.51 -21.52 6.55
C ARG A 43 -4.23 -21.15 7.85
N THR A 44 -3.51 -21.16 8.96
CA THR A 44 -4.01 -20.77 10.29
C THR A 44 -4.14 -19.26 10.43
N GLU A 45 -3.36 -18.50 9.67
CA GLU A 45 -3.30 -17.04 9.77
C GLU A 45 -3.48 -16.36 8.41
N ARG A 46 -4.31 -15.31 8.41
CA ARG A 46 -4.49 -14.41 7.28
C ARG A 46 -3.73 -13.11 7.59
N PRO A 47 -2.68 -12.76 6.81
CA PRO A 47 -2.03 -11.47 6.95
C PRO A 47 -3.04 -10.38 6.65
N VAL A 48 -3.12 -9.41 7.55
CA VAL A 48 -3.89 -8.20 7.37
C VAL A 48 -2.91 -7.13 6.90
N TYR A 49 -3.22 -6.51 5.78
CA TYR A 49 -2.43 -5.38 5.30
C TYR A 49 -2.69 -4.19 6.21
N VAL A 50 -1.61 -3.59 6.72
CA VAL A 50 -1.67 -2.41 7.59
C VAL A 50 -0.94 -1.28 6.88
N ASP A 51 -1.64 -0.16 6.73
CA ASP A 51 -1.07 1.07 6.19
C ASP A 51 -0.22 1.75 7.29
N LEU A 52 1.11 1.64 7.15
CA LEU A 52 2.08 2.32 8.00
C LEU A 52 2.61 3.58 7.31
N LEU A 53 3.11 4.54 8.09
CA LEU A 53 3.78 5.70 7.54
C LEU A 53 5.02 5.24 6.75
N PRO A 54 5.14 5.57 5.45
CA PRO A 54 6.28 5.15 4.68
C PRO A 54 7.56 5.84 5.19
N PRO A 55 8.70 5.14 5.19
CA PRO A 55 9.91 5.64 5.82
C PRO A 55 10.45 6.89 5.14
N CYS A 56 10.24 7.06 3.83
CA CYS A 56 10.61 8.29 3.12
C CYS A 56 9.85 9.51 3.67
N ASN A 57 8.54 9.40 3.93
CA ASN A 57 7.77 10.48 4.54
C ASN A 57 8.24 10.74 5.98
N ALA A 58 8.55 9.68 6.73
CA ALA A 58 9.06 9.80 8.11
C ALA A 58 10.46 10.43 8.16
N GLY A 59 11.31 10.17 7.17
CA GLY A 59 12.68 10.70 7.08
C GLY A 59 12.76 12.11 6.48
N CYS A 60 11.67 12.65 5.93
CA CYS A 60 11.67 13.99 5.37
C CYS A 60 11.43 15.04 6.47
N PRO A 61 12.41 15.91 6.78
CA PRO A 61 12.26 16.93 7.82
C PRO A 61 11.22 18.00 7.45
N ALA A 62 10.92 18.17 6.16
CA ALA A 62 9.88 19.07 5.67
C ALA A 62 8.46 18.49 5.84
N GLY A 63 8.31 17.22 6.23
CA GLY A 63 7.00 16.59 6.44
C GLY A 63 6.22 16.36 5.14
N GLU A 64 6.91 16.29 4.00
CA GLU A 64 6.27 16.08 2.70
C GLU A 64 5.68 14.67 2.57
N ASN A 65 4.56 14.56 1.85
CA ASN A 65 3.99 13.27 1.50
C ASN A 65 4.58 12.74 0.18
N ILE A 66 5.80 12.21 0.28
CA ILE A 66 6.58 11.69 -0.86
C ILE A 66 5.86 10.58 -1.60
N GLN A 67 5.28 9.62 -0.88
CA GLN A 67 4.52 8.54 -1.50
C GLN A 67 3.39 9.08 -2.39
N SER A 68 2.65 10.08 -1.93
CA SER A 68 1.48 10.62 -2.64
C SER A 68 1.86 11.33 -3.93
N TRP A 69 2.80 12.28 -3.89
CA TRP A 69 3.19 12.99 -5.10
C TRP A 69 3.97 12.09 -6.07
N MET A 70 4.76 11.13 -5.58
CA MET A 70 5.42 10.13 -6.44
C MET A 70 4.43 9.22 -7.16
N ALA A 71 3.32 8.85 -6.51
CA ALA A 71 2.24 8.09 -7.17
C ALA A 71 1.64 8.89 -8.34
N HIS A 72 1.40 10.19 -8.15
CA HIS A 72 0.94 11.07 -9.22
C HIS A 72 1.96 11.20 -10.36
N VAL A 73 3.26 11.33 -10.06
CA VAL A 73 4.31 11.34 -11.08
C VAL A 73 4.32 10.04 -11.89
N LYS A 74 4.21 8.89 -11.22
CA LYS A 74 4.15 7.57 -11.87
C LYS A 74 2.97 7.46 -12.84
N GLU A 75 1.85 8.11 -12.52
CA GLU A 75 0.64 8.12 -13.34
C GLU A 75 0.63 9.23 -14.40
N GLY A 76 1.74 9.97 -14.57
CA GLY A 76 1.87 11.08 -15.54
C GLY A 76 1.11 12.35 -15.14
N ARG A 77 0.58 12.40 -13.92
CA ARG A 77 -0.22 13.50 -13.36
C ARG A 77 0.66 14.55 -12.68
N HIS A 78 1.53 15.18 -13.46
CA HIS A 78 2.55 16.11 -12.93
C HIS A 78 1.94 17.33 -12.21
N GLU A 79 0.83 17.88 -12.69
CA GLU A 79 0.17 19.01 -12.02
C GLU A 79 -0.36 18.62 -10.64
N GLN A 80 -0.98 17.44 -10.52
CA GLN A 80 -1.48 16.96 -9.23
C GLN A 80 -0.33 16.64 -8.27
N ALA A 81 0.77 16.05 -8.79
CA ALA A 81 1.98 15.85 -8.01
C ALA A 81 2.52 17.19 -7.46
N TRP A 82 2.62 18.21 -8.32
CA TRP A 82 3.08 19.54 -7.93
C TRP A 82 2.18 20.19 -6.89
N ARG A 83 0.84 20.05 -6.99
CA ARG A 83 -0.10 20.56 -5.99
C ARG A 83 0.05 19.88 -4.63
N VAL A 84 0.28 18.57 -4.61
CA VAL A 84 0.52 17.82 -3.36
C VAL A 84 1.87 18.23 -2.75
N LEU A 85 2.91 18.33 -3.58
CA LEU A 85 4.25 18.73 -3.16
C LEU A 85 4.26 20.16 -2.59
N THR A 86 3.67 21.12 -3.31
CA THR A 86 3.56 22.52 -2.85
C THR A 86 2.68 22.72 -1.63
N GLY A 87 1.74 21.80 -1.38
CA GLY A 87 0.95 21.80 -0.15
C GLY A 87 1.76 21.47 1.11
N GLY A 88 2.82 20.68 0.98
CA GLY A 88 3.74 20.36 2.09
C GLY A 88 4.93 21.31 2.18
N ASN A 89 5.47 21.72 1.04
CA ASN A 89 6.66 22.58 0.96
C ASN A 89 6.40 23.76 0.02
N PRO A 90 6.45 25.01 0.48
CA PRO A 90 6.19 26.18 -0.37
C PRO A 90 7.30 26.45 -1.40
N PHE A 91 8.48 25.83 -1.28
CA PHE A 91 9.64 26.09 -2.14
C PHE A 91 10.27 24.81 -2.71
N PRO A 92 9.51 23.96 -3.43
CA PRO A 92 10.02 22.67 -3.91
C PRO A 92 11.17 22.83 -4.91
N ALA A 93 11.13 23.87 -5.75
CA ALA A 93 12.18 24.15 -6.72
C ALA A 93 13.54 24.54 -6.09
N ILE A 94 13.53 25.08 -4.87
CA ILE A 94 14.76 25.37 -4.12
C ILE A 94 15.17 24.11 -3.36
N HIS A 95 14.22 23.46 -2.69
CA HIS A 95 14.46 22.25 -1.91
C HIS A 95 15.08 21.12 -2.75
N GLY A 96 14.55 20.83 -3.95
CA GLY A 96 15.12 19.86 -4.91
C GLY A 96 16.50 20.20 -5.49
N ARG A 97 17.11 21.32 -5.05
CA ARG A 97 18.50 21.69 -5.39
C ARG A 97 19.42 21.72 -4.17
N VAL A 98 18.90 22.05 -3.00
CA VAL A 98 19.70 22.25 -1.77
C VAL A 98 19.55 21.12 -0.76
N CYS A 99 18.55 20.25 -0.92
CA CYS A 99 18.26 19.19 0.02
C CYS A 99 19.38 18.14 0.05
N TYR A 100 19.74 17.70 1.26
CA TYR A 100 20.68 16.59 1.49
C TYR A 100 20.01 15.21 1.39
N HIS A 101 18.77 15.16 0.89
CA HIS A 101 18.00 13.95 0.58
C HIS A 101 18.04 12.85 1.67
N PRO A 102 17.74 13.17 2.94
CA PRO A 102 17.67 12.17 4.02
C PRO A 102 16.54 11.15 3.81
N CYS A 103 15.56 11.46 2.97
CA CYS A 103 14.49 10.54 2.59
C CYS A 103 14.98 9.35 1.75
N GLU A 104 16.10 9.48 1.04
CA GLU A 104 16.68 8.42 0.22
C GLU A 104 17.48 7.41 1.06
N SER A 105 18.11 7.85 2.15
CA SER A 105 18.90 6.97 3.03
C SER A 105 18.04 6.00 3.84
N VAL A 106 16.78 6.35 4.10
CA VAL A 106 15.80 5.49 4.81
C VAL A 106 14.87 4.74 3.86
N CYS A 107 15.15 4.75 2.55
CA CYS A 107 14.29 4.09 1.57
C CYS A 107 14.31 2.56 1.73
N ASN A 108 13.14 1.93 1.87
CA ASN A 108 13.02 0.46 1.91
C ASN A 108 13.72 -0.26 0.74
N ARG A 109 13.81 0.42 -0.41
CA ARG A 109 14.38 -0.14 -1.63
C ARG A 109 15.91 -0.18 -1.61
N ALA A 110 16.56 0.59 -0.72
CA ALA A 110 18.01 0.59 -0.54
C ALA A 110 18.57 -0.79 -0.15
N GLU A 111 17.79 -1.60 0.59
CA GLU A 111 18.16 -2.96 1.00
C GLU A 111 17.90 -4.02 -0.10
N LEU A 112 17.21 -3.66 -1.18
CA LEU A 112 16.82 -4.57 -2.26
C LEU A 112 17.68 -4.37 -3.50
N ASP A 113 17.76 -3.13 -3.99
CA ASP A 113 18.62 -2.76 -5.11
C ASP A 113 19.23 -1.37 -4.92
N SER A 114 18.44 -0.32 -5.05
CA SER A 114 18.88 1.05 -4.85
C SER A 114 17.74 1.92 -4.34
N ALA A 115 18.11 2.95 -3.57
CA ALA A 115 17.17 3.97 -3.16
C ALA A 115 16.56 4.66 -4.39
N ILE A 116 15.27 5.01 -4.29
CA ILE A 116 14.61 5.79 -5.32
C ILE A 116 15.19 7.20 -5.27
N SER A 117 15.60 7.73 -6.43
CA SER A 117 16.12 9.09 -6.57
C SER A 117 15.00 10.14 -6.47
N ILE A 118 14.42 10.29 -5.28
CA ILE A 118 13.34 11.23 -4.95
C ILE A 118 13.78 12.66 -5.25
N HIS A 119 15.01 13.02 -4.87
CA HIS A 119 15.56 14.36 -5.06
C HIS A 119 15.73 14.71 -6.55
N ALA A 120 16.03 13.72 -7.39
CA ALA A 120 16.13 13.93 -8.84
C ALA A 120 14.77 14.21 -9.49
N VAL A 121 13.69 13.64 -8.95
CA VAL A 121 12.32 13.84 -9.45
C VAL A 121 11.72 15.15 -8.93
N GLU A 122 12.14 15.61 -7.75
CA GLU A 122 11.68 16.87 -7.16
C GLU A 122 12.14 18.12 -7.95
N ARG A 123 13.28 18.03 -8.64
CA ARG A 123 13.92 19.12 -9.40
C ARG A 123 13.23 19.41 -10.72
#